data_AF-A0A645GTE1-F1
#
_entry.id   AF-A0A645GTE1-F1
#
_cell.length_a   1.000
_cell.length_b   1.000
_cell.length_c   1.000
_cell.angle_alpha   90.00
_cell.angle_beta   90.00
_cell.angle_gamma   90.00
#
_symmetry.space_group_name_H-M   'P 1'
#
loop_
_entity.id
_entity.type
_entity.pdbx_description
1 polymer ?
#
loop_
_entity_poly.entity_id
_entity_poly.type
_entity_poly.pdbx_seq_one_letter_code
_entity_poly.pdbx_strand_id
1 'polypeptide(L)'
;MKRVHDYCKFCKIRNVDPFLCFYAHPWEFAEMPSGLIHSGEGAVLPDPFIIKNCGEYSAREFERMIEMLLDFGAEFHTAASVVEA
;
A
#
# COMPACT_ATOMS: atom_id res chain seq x y z
N MET A 1 1.31 -10.94 6.46
CA MET A 1 1.22 -11.82 5.26
C MET A 1 -0.01 -12.73 5.15
N LYS A 2 -0.88 -12.91 6.17
CA LYS A 2 -2.04 -13.84 6.06
C LYS A 2 -2.91 -13.61 4.81
N ARG A 3 -3.24 -12.35 4.49
CA ARG A 3 -4.09 -12.02 3.32
C ARG A 3 -3.44 -12.43 1.99
N VAL A 4 -2.13 -12.23 1.85
CA VAL A 4 -1.36 -12.67 0.69
C VAL A 4 -1.43 -14.19 0.55
N HIS A 5 -1.16 -14.93 1.63
CA HIS A 5 -1.24 -16.40 1.61
C HIS A 5 -2.62 -16.92 1.22
N ASP A 6 -3.68 -16.33 1.78
CA ASP A 6 -5.05 -16.74 1.49
C ASP A 6 -5.43 -16.43 0.02
N TYR A 7 -4.95 -15.32 -0.53
CA TYR A 7 -5.13 -15.00 -1.95
C TYR A 7 -4.37 -15.96 -2.87
N CYS A 8 -3.09 -16.26 -2.57
CA CYS A 8 -2.33 -17.24 -3.35
C CYS A 8 -2.98 -18.63 -3.33
N LYS A 9 -3.54 -19.05 -2.18
CA LYS A 9 -4.34 -20.29 -2.10
C LYS A 9 -5.57 -20.24 -2.99
N PHE A 10 -6.29 -19.11 -3.00
CA PHE A 10 -7.43 -18.91 -3.88
C PHE A 10 -7.04 -19.04 -5.36
N CYS A 11 -5.97 -18.38 -5.80
CA CYS A 11 -5.45 -18.48 -7.17
C CYS A 11 -5.06 -19.92 -7.53
N LYS A 12 -4.38 -20.63 -6.62
CA LYS A 12 -4.01 -22.04 -6.80
C LYS A 12 -5.23 -22.93 -7.00
N ILE A 13 -6.30 -22.74 -6.23
CA ILE A 13 -7.57 -23.50 -6.39
C ILE A 13 -8.19 -23.24 -7.77
N ARG A 14 -7.99 -22.04 -8.33
CA ARG A 14 -8.50 -21.63 -9.64
C ARG A 14 -7.56 -21.95 -10.80
N ASN A 15 -6.39 -22.55 -10.53
CA ASN A 15 -5.35 -22.82 -11.52
C ASN A 15 -4.94 -21.57 -12.31
N VAL A 16 -4.74 -20.45 -11.61
CA VAL A 16 -4.21 -19.20 -12.16
C VAL A 16 -3.01 -18.74 -11.35
N ASP A 17 -2.09 -18.05 -11.99
CA ASP A 17 -0.93 -17.47 -11.32
C ASP A 17 -1.36 -16.32 -10.41
N PRO A 18 -0.88 -16.24 -9.15
CA PRO A 18 -1.20 -15.13 -8.27
C PRO A 18 -0.57 -13.83 -8.74
N PHE A 19 -1.39 -12.79 -8.90
CA PHE A 19 -0.92 -11.42 -9.17
C PHE A 19 -1.39 -10.48 -8.05
N LEU A 20 -0.45 -9.93 -7.28
CA LEU A 20 -0.76 -9.07 -6.14
C LEU A 20 -0.72 -7.59 -6.56
N CYS A 21 -1.82 -6.87 -6.36
CA CYS A 21 -1.89 -5.44 -6.58
C CYS A 21 -2.19 -4.72 -5.26
N PHE A 22 -1.29 -3.83 -4.86
CA PHE A 22 -1.43 -3.00 -3.67
C PHE A 22 -1.77 -1.58 -4.09
N TYR A 23 -2.79 -1.00 -3.47
CA TYR A 23 -3.17 0.39 -3.65
C TYR A 23 -2.75 1.18 -2.41
N ALA A 24 -1.96 2.22 -2.62
CA ALA A 24 -1.51 3.16 -1.60
C ALA A 24 -1.60 4.57 -2.14
N HIS A 25 -1.83 5.55 -1.27
CA HIS A 25 -1.84 6.95 -1.65
C HIS A 25 -0.46 7.58 -1.42
N PRO A 26 0.05 8.41 -2.34
CA PRO A 26 1.35 9.04 -2.16
C PRO A 26 1.48 9.87 -0.87
N TRP A 27 0.39 10.48 -0.41
CA TRP A 27 0.38 11.31 0.80
C TRP A 27 0.60 10.51 2.09
N GLU A 28 0.36 9.19 2.09
CA GLU A 28 0.59 8.33 3.26
C GLU A 28 2.08 8.28 3.63
N PHE A 29 2.98 8.58 2.68
CA PHE A 29 4.42 8.54 2.85
C PHE A 29 5.05 9.90 3.18
N ALA A 30 4.23 10.95 3.37
CA ALA A 30 4.67 12.27 3.80
C ALA A 30 4.11 12.60 5.19
N GLU A 31 4.76 13.52 5.92
CA GLU A 31 4.18 14.03 7.16
C GLU A 31 2.90 14.81 6.86
N MET A 32 1.78 14.32 7.40
CA MET A 32 0.48 14.93 7.18
C MET A 32 0.14 15.93 8.30
N PRO A 33 -0.38 17.13 7.95
CA PRO A 33 -0.78 18.12 8.94
C PRO A 33 -1.93 17.60 9.81
N SER A 34 -1.83 17.87 11.11
CA SER A 34 -2.87 17.58 12.10
C SER A 34 -3.65 18.83 12.49
N GLY A 35 -4.91 18.66 12.90
CA GLY A 35 -5.76 19.77 13.31
C GLY A 35 -6.44 20.46 12.12
N LEU A 36 -6.93 21.69 12.32
CA LEU A 36 -7.64 22.44 11.28
C LEU A 36 -6.66 22.92 10.21
N ILE A 37 -6.83 22.41 8.99
CA ILE A 37 -6.10 22.82 7.79
C ILE A 37 -6.94 23.91 7.12
N HIS A 38 -6.51 25.16 7.21
CA HIS A 38 -7.24 26.28 6.65
C HIS A 38 -7.01 26.43 5.14
N SER A 39 -8.10 26.57 4.39
CA SER A 39 -8.11 27.18 3.06
C SER A 39 -8.76 28.56 3.20
N GLY A 40 -8.48 29.52 2.32
CA GLY A 40 -8.91 30.92 2.50
C GLY A 40 -10.42 31.13 2.77
N GLU A 41 -11.26 30.15 2.46
CA GLU A 41 -12.71 30.17 2.64
C GLU A 41 -13.22 29.19 3.72
N GLY A 42 -12.36 28.41 4.38
CA GLY A 42 -12.79 27.39 5.33
C GLY A 42 -11.65 26.60 5.98
N ALA A 43 -11.99 25.46 6.57
CA ALA A 43 -11.01 24.56 7.16
C ALA A 43 -11.44 23.11 7.01
N VAL A 44 -10.46 22.22 6.86
CA VAL A 44 -10.63 20.76 6.87
C VAL A 44 -9.97 20.21 8.12
N LEU A 45 -10.72 19.45 8.92
CA LEU A 45 -10.16 18.66 10.02
C LEU A 45 -10.10 17.20 9.55
N PRO A 46 -8.90 16.66 9.24
CA PRO A 46 -8.80 15.26 8.87
C PRO A 46 -9.12 14.38 10.08
N ASP A 47 -9.81 13.29 9.82
CA ASP A 47 -10.07 12.27 10.84
C ASP A 47 -8.73 11.69 11.33
N PRO A 48 -8.50 11.50 12.64
CA PRO A 48 -7.17 11.14 13.15
C PRO A 48 -6.59 9.87 12.53
N PHE A 49 -7.43 8.90 12.17
CA PHE A 49 -6.97 7.65 11.57
C PHE A 49 -6.36 7.84 10.18
N ILE A 50 -6.75 8.89 9.44
CA ILE A 50 -6.26 9.18 8.08
C ILE A 50 -4.81 9.63 8.14
N ILE A 51 -4.46 10.48 9.11
CA ILE A 51 -3.12 11.06 9.23
C ILE A 51 -2.21 10.29 10.19
N LYS A 52 -2.79 9.40 11.01
CA LYS A 52 -2.02 8.55 11.92
C LYS A 52 -1.04 7.71 11.11
N ASN A 53 0.19 7.61 11.61
CA ASN A 53 1.23 6.75 11.04
C ASN A 53 1.68 7.12 9.61
N CYS A 54 1.29 8.29 9.10
CA CYS A 54 1.83 8.82 7.84
C CYS A 54 3.33 9.18 7.97
N GLY A 55 3.97 9.42 6.83
CA GLY A 55 5.38 9.84 6.78
C GLY A 55 6.35 8.68 6.97
N GLU A 56 7.40 8.91 7.76
CA GLU A 56 8.49 7.94 7.95
C GLU A 56 8.00 6.59 8.48
N TYR A 57 6.96 6.57 9.32
CA TYR A 57 6.38 5.32 9.79
C TYR A 57 5.82 4.49 8.64
N SER A 58 4.99 5.09 7.79
CA SER A 58 4.40 4.41 6.64
C SER A 58 5.48 3.89 5.68
N ALA A 59 6.52 4.70 5.44
CA ALA A 59 7.65 4.31 4.60
C ALA A 59 8.37 3.07 5.14
N ARG A 60 8.65 3.00 6.46
CA ARG A 60 9.29 1.82 7.08
C ARG A 60 8.42 0.58 7.06
N GLU A 61 7.11 0.72 7.27
CA GLU A 61 6.20 -0.44 7.18
C GLU A 61 6.07 -0.95 5.74
N PHE A 62 6.12 -0.04 4.76
CA PHE A 62 6.13 -0.41 3.35
C PHE A 62 7.41 -1.13 2.94
N GLU A 63 8.58 -0.65 3.41
CA GLU A 63 9.86 -1.35 3.23
C GLU A 63 9.81 -2.77 3.81
N ARG A 64 9.34 -2.94 5.04
CA ARG A 64 9.16 -4.26 5.66
C ARG A 64 8.22 -5.15 4.83
N MET A 65 7.13 -4.61 4.30
CA MET A 65 6.23 -5.37 3.45
C MET A 65 6.93 -5.85 2.18
N ILE A 66 7.75 -5.01 1.56
CA ILE A 66 8.56 -5.37 0.38
C ILE A 66 9.54 -6.50 0.73
N GLU A 67 10.28 -6.38 1.83
CA GLU A 67 11.20 -7.43 2.30
C GLU A 67 10.47 -8.77 2.50
N MET A 68 9.32 -8.74 3.20
CA MET A 68 8.52 -9.94 3.42
C MET A 68 7.98 -10.56 2.12
N LEU A 69 7.71 -9.75 1.10
CA LEU A 69 7.27 -10.22 -0.22
C LEU A 69 8.44 -10.82 -1.01
N LEU A 70 9.63 -10.21 -0.96
CA LEU A 70 10.84 -10.74 -1.58
C LEU A 70 11.24 -12.08 -0.94
N ASP A 71 11.22 -12.17 0.38
CA ASP A 71 11.48 -13.43 1.12
C ASP A 71 10.45 -14.52 0.78
N PHE A 72 9.22 -14.12 0.43
CA PHE A 72 8.17 -15.02 -0.05
C PHE A 72 8.36 -15.46 -1.50
N GLY A 73 9.31 -14.88 -2.23
CA GLY A 73 9.59 -15.17 -3.64
C GLY A 73 8.72 -14.38 -4.62
N ALA A 74 8.22 -13.21 -4.23
CA ALA A 74 7.47 -12.33 -5.13
C ALA A 74 8.40 -11.62 -6.12
N GLU A 75 7.91 -11.45 -7.35
CA GLU A 75 8.55 -10.63 -8.38
C GLU A 75 7.78 -9.31 -8.54
N PHE A 76 8.52 -8.21 -8.69
CA PHE A 76 7.94 -6.87 -8.79
C PHE A 76 7.98 -6.39 -10.24
N HIS A 77 6.82 -6.00 -10.73
CA HIS A 77 6.64 -5.51 -12.09
C HIS A 77 6.02 -4.12 -12.11
N THR A 78 6.41 -3.33 -13.09
CA THR A 78 5.65 -2.14 -13.45
C THR A 78 4.39 -2.54 -14.21
N ALA A 79 3.35 -1.71 -14.19
CA ALA A 79 2.16 -1.96 -15.02
C ALA A 79 2.54 -2.09 -16.51
N ALA A 80 3.51 -1.30 -16.99
CA ALA A 80 3.97 -1.36 -18.36
C ALA A 80 4.61 -2.71 -18.72
N SER A 81 5.30 -3.37 -17.78
CA SER A 81 6.00 -4.64 -18.06
C SER A 81 5.09 -5.88 -18.10
N VAL A 82 3.81 -5.76 -17.74
CA VAL A 82 2.86 -6.90 -17.66
C VAL A 82 1.70 -6.81 -18.65
N VAL A 83 1.57 -5.70 -19.38
CA VAL A 83 0.48 -5.47 -20.36
C VAL A 83 0.66 -6.28 -21.65
N GLU A 84 1.82 -6.90 -21.89
CA GLU A 84 2.13 -7.66 -23.11
C GLU A 84 2.30 -9.18 -22.91
N ALA A 85 1.79 -9.75 -21.81
CA ALA A 85 1.83 -11.20 -21.55
C ALA A 85 0.56 -11.93 -22.00
#